data_AF-A0A395JV57-F1
#
_entry.id   AF-A0A395JV57-F1
#
_cell.length_a   1.000
_cell.length_b   1.000
_cell.length_c   1.000
_cell.angle_alpha   90.00
_cell.angle_beta   90.00
_cell.angle_gamma   90.00
#
_symmetry.space_group_name_H-M   'P 1'
#
loop_
_entity.id
_entity.type
_entity.pdbx_description
1 polymer ?
#
loop_
_entity_poly.entity_id
_entity_poly.type
_entity_poly.pdbx_seq_one_letter_code
_entity_poly.pdbx_strand_id
1 'polypeptide(L)' 'MDLINKALEFEKRKMRFPTTSDRILASREAKSLILSLNEIYKKNKDQKIMDIMKRLTAIKQRIEKRLKGKPLTAA' A
#
# COMPACT_ATOMS: atom_id res chain seq x y z
N MET A 1 -4.15 16.63 -8.63
CA MET A 1 -2.97 15.96 -9.22
C MET A 1 -2.02 15.39 -8.16
N ASP A 2 -2.01 15.89 -6.93
CA ASP A 2 -1.12 15.40 -5.85
C ASP A 2 -1.27 13.93 -5.46
N LEU A 3 -2.49 13.38 -5.42
CA LEU A 3 -2.69 12.05 -4.86
C LEU A 3 -2.02 10.94 -5.69
N ILE A 4 -2.11 11.05 -7.02
CA ILE A 4 -1.47 10.11 -7.94
C ILE A 4 0.06 10.23 -7.83
N ASN A 5 0.58 11.45 -7.71
CA ASN A 5 2.01 11.67 -7.51
C ASN A 5 2.50 11.10 -6.17
N LYS A 6 1.76 11.30 -5.08
CA LYS A 6 2.06 10.69 -3.77
C LYS A 6 2.03 9.17 -3.82
N ALA A 7 1.06 8.59 -4.53
CA ALA A 7 0.98 7.15 -4.75
C ALA A 7 2.20 6.60 -5.51
N LEU A 8 2.63 7.31 -6.57
CA LEU A 8 3.82 6.96 -7.35
C LEU A 8 5.12 7.17 -6.56
N GLU A 9 5.19 8.20 -5.72
CA GLU A 9 6.33 8.45 -4.84
C GLU A 9 6.44 7.34 -3.78
N PHE A 10 5.32 6.97 -3.17
CA PHE A 10 5.27 5.84 -2.25
C PHE A 10 5.77 4.57 -2.95
N GLU A 11 5.28 4.27 -4.16
CA GLU A 11 5.72 3.11 -4.95
C GLU A 11 7.24 3.11 -5.22
N LYS A 12 7.82 4.27 -5.55
CA LYS A 12 9.24 4.42 -5.88
C LYS A 12 10.17 4.49 -4.67
N ARG A 13 9.64 4.76 -3.46
CA ARG A 13 10.44 4.86 -2.23
C ARG A 13 11.12 3.54 -1.93
N LYS A 14 12.36 3.58 -1.42
CA LYS A 14 13.09 2.39 -0.97
C LYS A 14 12.34 1.73 0.20
N MET A 15 11.70 0.59 -0.08
CA MET A 15 10.88 -0.19 0.87
C MET A 15 11.73 -0.99 1.87
N ARG A 16 12.63 -0.32 2.61
CA ARG A 16 13.28 -0.90 3.79
C ARG A 16 12.51 -0.46 5.02
N PHE A 17 11.65 -1.35 5.52
CA PHE A 17 10.93 -1.16 6.79
C PHE A 17 11.55 -2.09 7.85
N PRO A 18 12.64 -1.65 8.51
CA PRO A 18 13.38 -2.50 9.45
C PRO A 18 12.58 -2.75 10.74
N THR A 19 11.90 -1.74 11.28
CA THR A 19 11.18 -1.88 12.55
C THR A 19 9.72 -2.29 12.33
N THR A 20 9.06 -2.74 13.40
CA THR A 20 7.62 -3.00 13.39
C THR A 20 6.83 -1.70 13.22
N SER A 21 7.27 -0.61 13.86
CA SER A 21 6.66 0.71 13.73
C SER A 21 6.69 1.24 12.30
N ASP A 22 7.84 1.13 11.61
CA ASP A 22 7.96 1.54 10.20
C ASP A 22 7.00 0.76 9.30
N ARG A 23 6.89 -0.55 9.53
CA ARG A 23 5.96 -1.42 8.79
C ARG A 23 4.50 -1.03 9.04
N ILE A 24 4.14 -0.67 10.27
CA ILE A 24 2.77 -0.22 10.60
C ILE A 24 2.46 1.10 9.88
N LEU A 25 3.37 2.08 9.96
CA LEU A 25 3.19 3.38 9.31
C LEU A 25 3.05 3.22 7.79
N ALA A 26 3.93 2.45 7.17
CA ALA A 26 3.88 2.19 5.73
C ALA A 26 2.61 1.44 5.29
N SER A 27 2.14 0.48 6.09
CA SER A 27 0.88 -0.22 5.80
C SER A 27 -0.34 0.73 5.89
N ARG A 28 -0.34 1.62 6.88
CA ARG A 28 -1.39 2.65 7.05
C ARG A 28 -1.37 3.66 5.91
N GLU A 29 -0.19 4.14 5.51
CA GLU A 29 0.00 5.06 4.40
C GLU A 29 -0.49 4.43 3.08
N ALA A 30 -0.09 3.19 2.78
CA ALA A 30 -0.56 2.46 1.61
C ALA A 30 -2.10 2.30 1.61
N LYS A 31 -2.70 1.95 2.76
CA LYS A 31 -4.17 1.83 2.88
C LYS A 31 -4.86 3.17 2.63
N SER A 32 -4.34 4.26 3.20
CA SER A 32 -4.89 5.60 3.00
C SER A 32 -4.84 6.00 1.53
N LEU A 33 -3.71 5.81 0.85
CA LEU A 33 -3.57 6.10 -0.58
C LEU A 33 -4.54 5.29 -1.44
N ILE A 34 -4.70 3.99 -1.16
CA ILE A 34 -5.65 3.12 -1.90
C ILE A 34 -7.09 3.62 -1.73
N LEU A 35 -7.51 3.95 -0.52
CA LEU A 35 -8.87 4.44 -0.26
C LEU A 35 -9.13 5.80 -0.93
N SER A 36 -8.17 6.72 -0.86
CA SER A 36 -8.28 8.01 -1.54
C SER A 36 -8.30 7.85 -3.07
N LEU A 37 -7.52 6.93 -3.64
CA LEU A 37 -7.54 6.64 -5.08
C LEU A 37 -8.87 6.01 -5.51
N ASN A 38 -9.49 5.19 -4.66
CA ASN A 38 -10.79 4.60 -4.92
C ASN A 38 -11.89 5.66 -5.08
N GLU A 39 -11.85 6.75 -4.29
CA GLU A 39 -12.80 7.85 -4.44
C GLU A 39 -12.68 8.57 -5.80
N ILE A 40 -11.46 8.68 -6.33
CA ILE A 40 -11.24 9.22 -7.68
C ILE A 40 -11.68 8.22 -8.74
N TYR A 41 -11.35 6.94 -8.56
CA TYR A 41 -11.74 5.87 -9.48
C TYR A 41 -13.26 5.76 -9.61
N LYS A 42 -14.03 5.90 -8.52
CA LYS A 42 -15.50 5.89 -8.57
C LYS A 42 -16.08 6.93 -9.52
N LYS A 43 -15.43 8.09 -9.66
CA LYS A 43 -15.88 9.21 -10.50
C LYS A 43 -15.45 9.04 -11.96
N ASN A 44 -14.17 8.74 -12.20
CA ASN A 44 -13.60 8.72 -13.55
C ASN A 44 -13.52 7.33 -14.18
N LYS A 45 -13.62 6.25 -13.39
CA LYS A 45 -13.40 4.85 -13.78
C LYS A 45 -12.14 4.61 -14.63
N ASP A 46 -11.10 5.41 -14.40
CA ASP A 46 -9.85 5.32 -15.14
C ASP A 46 -9.07 4.06 -14.75
N GLN A 47 -8.76 3.23 -15.75
CA GLN A 47 -7.98 2.01 -15.59
C GLN A 47 -6.59 2.26 -15.00
N LYS A 48 -5.98 3.42 -15.28
CA LYS A 48 -4.66 3.77 -14.73
C LYS A 48 -4.69 3.88 -13.21
N ILE A 49 -5.78 4.39 -12.65
CA ILE A 49 -5.95 4.50 -11.18
C ILE A 49 -6.08 3.10 -10.57
N MET A 50 -6.83 2.21 -11.23
CA MET A 50 -6.96 0.82 -10.82
C MET A 50 -5.59 0.11 -10.79
N ASP A 51 -4.75 0.32 -11.81
CA ASP A 51 -3.43 -0.30 -11.86
C ASP A 51 -2.52 0.20 -10.74
N ILE A 52 -2.56 1.50 -10.41
CA ILE A 52 -1.84 2.07 -9.26
C ILE A 52 -2.33 1.44 -7.96
N MET A 53 -3.66 1.33 -7.76
CA MET A 53 -4.24 0.70 -6.58
C MET A 53 -3.81 -0.76 -6.43
N LYS A 54 -3.76 -1.53 -7.52
CA LYS A 54 -3.29 -2.93 -7.50
C LYS A 54 -1.83 -3.03 -7.07
N ARG A 55 -0.95 -2.16 -7.58
CA ARG A 55 0.48 -2.13 -7.20
C ARG A 55 0.66 -1.76 -5.73
N LEU A 56 -0.05 -0.74 -5.25
CA LEU A 56 -0.06 -0.37 -3.82
C LEU A 56 -0.59 -1.50 -2.93
N THR A 57 -1.63 -2.22 -3.38
CA THR A 57 -2.21 -3.34 -2.65
C THR A 57 -1.20 -4.49 -2.50
N ALA A 58 -0.47 -4.82 -3.56
CA ALA A 58 0.58 -5.85 -3.49
C ALA A 58 1.70 -5.46 -2.51
N ILE A 59 2.10 -4.18 -2.49
CA ILE A 59 3.08 -3.65 -1.53
C ILE A 59 2.54 -3.78 -0.10
N LYS A 60 1.31 -3.31 0.16
CA LYS A 60 0.65 -3.40 1.47
C LYS A 60 0.58 -4.84 1.96
N GLN A 61 0.14 -5.77 1.13
CA GLN A 61 0.07 -7.19 1.48
C GLN A 61 1.44 -7.76 1.87
N ARG A 62 2.51 -7.36 1.17
CA ARG A 62 3.88 -7.79 1.49
C ARG A 62 4.33 -7.29 2.86
N ILE A 63 3.99 -6.04 3.20
CA ILE A 63 4.27 -5.45 4.52
C ILE A 63 3.46 -6.18 5.61
N GLU A 64 2.17 -6.41 5.38
CA GLU A 64 1.29 -7.10 6.33
C GLU A 64 1.69 -8.55 6.59
N LYS A 65 2.13 -9.29 5.56
CA LYS A 65 2.69 -10.63 5.73
C LYS A 65 3.91 -10.62 6.66
N ARG A 66 4.79 -9.62 6.53
CA ARG A 66 5.94 -9.44 7.43
C ARG A 66 5.54 -9.03 8.85
N LEU A 67 4.45 -8.29 9.01
CA LEU A 67 3.92 -7.90 10.33
C LEU A 67 3.27 -9.08 11.06
N LYS A 68 2.49 -9.90 10.36
CA LYS A 68 1.80 -11.06 10.93
C LYS A 68 2.76 -12.19 11.31
N GLY A 69 3.98 -12.21 10.77
CA GLY A 69 4.95 -13.28 11.02
C GLY A 69 4.51 -14.60 10.39
N LYS A 70 5.25 -15.69 10.69
CA LYS A 70 4.78 -17.04 10.37
C LYS A 70 3.67 -17.41 11.37
N PRO A 71 2.59 -18.07 10.95
CA PRO A 71 1.62 -18.62 11.89
C PRO A 71 2.35 -19.56 12.85
N LEU A 72 2.08 -19.42 14.15
CA LEU A 72 2.52 -20.36 15.17
C LEU A 72 1.80 -21.68 14.91
N THR A 73 2.41 -22.57 14.13
CA THR A 73 1.97 -23.96 14.06
C THR A 73 2.47 -24.65 15.31
N ALA A 74 1.57 -25.18 16.13
CA ALA A 74 1.94 -26.10 17.19
C ALA A 74 2.67 -27.30 16.55
N ALA A 75 3.83 -27.64 17.10
CA ALA A 75 4.63 -28.79 16.66
C ALA A 75 3.98 -30.11 17.07
#